data_AF-A0A517VN72-F1
#
_entry.id   AF-A0A517VN72-F1
#
_cell.length_a   1.000
_cell.length_b   1.000
_cell.length_c   1.000
_cell.angle_alpha   90.00
_cell.angle_beta   90.00
_cell.angle_gamma   90.00
#
_symmetry.space_group_name_H-M   'P 1'
#
loop_
_entity.id
_entity.type
_entity.pdbx_description
1 polymer ?
#
loop_
_entity_poly.entity_id
_entity_poly.type
_entity_poly.pdbx_seq_one_letter_code
_entity_poly.pdbx_strand_id
1 'polypeptide(L)'
;MLGLLVLLSSGCQQASDPGPFDTAFALQQAGQADQASSLLAAEDIEKCLRESSLVTLKMSETQFAALSRSGRTQGQEEMLLVVPFVKRAAYQQIETMQAAEEAGRSAESKQIREQIQRLTNTLQDKNKLLVYQQLGSGIQKKLDQVTATKTADETDSKMTD
;
A
#
# COMPACT_ATOMS: atom_id res chain seq x y z
N MET A 1 53.83 -24.19 22.38
CA MET A 1 52.91 -23.13 22.85
C MET A 1 52.41 -22.41 21.60
N LEU A 2 51.29 -22.83 21.00
CA LEU A 2 49.91 -22.39 21.27
C LEU A 2 49.74 -20.87 21.12
N GLY A 3 49.03 -20.46 20.06
CA GLY A 3 48.64 -19.08 19.81
C GLY A 3 47.96 -18.89 18.45
N LEU A 4 47.01 -19.76 18.08
CA LEU A 4 46.16 -19.54 16.91
C LEU A 4 45.10 -18.48 17.30
N LEU A 5 45.26 -17.25 16.79
CA LEU A 5 44.22 -16.22 16.83
C LEU A 5 43.07 -16.68 15.94
N VAL A 6 41.98 -17.14 16.56
CA VAL A 6 40.68 -17.29 15.89
C VAL A 6 40.11 -15.88 15.75
N LEU A 7 40.25 -15.30 14.55
CA LEU A 7 39.48 -14.13 14.14
C LEU A 7 38.00 -14.52 14.16
N LEU A 8 37.28 -13.98 15.13
CA LEU A 8 35.82 -13.97 15.17
C LEU A 8 35.34 -13.41 13.84
N SER A 9 34.71 -14.29 13.04
CA SER A 9 33.93 -13.88 11.89
C SER A 9 32.86 -12.91 12.39
N SER A 10 33.07 -11.63 12.13
CA SER A 10 32.05 -10.61 12.19
C SER A 10 30.86 -11.15 11.40
N GLY A 11 29.85 -11.64 12.13
CA GLY A 11 28.57 -11.95 11.53
C GLY A 11 28.05 -10.65 10.96
N CYS A 12 28.23 -10.44 9.65
CA CYS A 12 27.35 -9.58 8.91
C CYS A 12 25.95 -10.13 9.16
N GLN A 13 25.21 -9.51 10.08
CA GLN A 13 23.77 -9.58 10.06
C GLN A 13 23.40 -9.14 8.64
N GLN A 14 23.06 -10.09 7.79
CA GLN A 14 22.41 -9.83 6.52
C GLN A 14 21.19 -8.99 6.89
N ALA A 15 21.31 -7.67 6.73
CA ALA A 15 20.16 -6.81 6.70
C ALA A 15 19.36 -7.33 5.50
N SER A 16 18.29 -8.06 5.80
CA SER A 16 17.35 -8.53 4.79
C SER A 16 17.03 -7.35 3.88
N ASP A 17 17.17 -7.51 2.57
CA ASP A 17 16.91 -6.42 1.64
C ASP A 17 15.53 -5.82 1.95
N PRO A 18 15.42 -4.49 2.05
CA PRO A 18 14.17 -3.84 2.40
C PRO A 18 13.07 -4.23 1.42
N GLY A 19 11.89 -4.58 1.94
CA GLY A 19 10.77 -4.99 1.11
C GLY A 19 10.34 -3.88 0.14
N PRO A 20 9.49 -4.17 -0.86
CA PRO A 20 9.06 -3.18 -1.84
C PRO A 20 8.41 -1.94 -1.20
N PHE A 21 7.64 -2.15 -0.12
CA PHE A 21 7.08 -1.05 0.65
C PHE A 21 8.15 -0.17 1.29
N ASP A 22 9.11 -0.77 2.00
CA ASP A 22 10.14 -0.03 2.74
C ASP A 22 11.05 0.75 1.77
N THR A 23 11.35 0.16 0.61
CA THR A 23 12.08 0.82 -0.48
C THR A 23 11.32 2.03 -1.02
N ALA A 24 10.04 1.85 -1.35
CA ALA A 24 9.20 2.94 -1.84
C ALA A 24 9.03 4.05 -0.78
N PHE A 25 8.87 3.66 0.49
CA PHE A 25 8.71 4.60 1.60
C PHE A 25 10.00 5.39 1.88
N ALA A 26 11.18 4.79 1.69
CA ALA A 26 12.45 5.51 1.74
C ALA A 26 12.56 6.58 0.64
N LEU A 27 12.13 6.27 -0.59
CA LEU A 27 12.06 7.25 -1.68
C LEU A 27 11.10 8.42 -1.36
N GLN A 28 9.94 8.11 -0.77
CA GLN A 28 8.98 9.12 -0.32
C GLN A 28 9.61 10.06 0.72
N GLN A 29 10.35 9.52 1.69
CA GLN A 29 11.05 10.31 2.71
C GLN A 29 12.21 11.12 2.13
N ALA A 30 12.84 10.64 1.05
CA ALA A 30 13.86 11.37 0.30
C ALA A 30 13.28 12.47 -0.63
N GLY A 31 11.95 12.69 -0.61
CA GLY A 31 11.27 13.70 -1.44
C GLY A 31 10.96 13.23 -2.86
N GLN A 32 11.21 11.96 -3.21
CA GLN A 32 10.96 11.39 -4.53
C GLN A 32 9.55 10.77 -4.61
N ALA A 33 8.54 11.57 -4.28
CA ALA A 33 7.18 11.09 -4.03
C ALA A 33 6.51 10.41 -5.24
N ASP A 34 6.75 10.90 -6.46
CA ASP A 34 6.19 10.33 -7.68
C ASP A 34 6.83 8.99 -8.03
N GLN A 35 8.16 8.90 -7.86
CA GLN A 35 8.89 7.65 -8.07
C GLN A 35 8.49 6.60 -7.02
N ALA A 36 8.38 7.01 -5.75
CA ALA A 36 7.92 6.17 -4.65
C ALA A 36 6.54 5.58 -4.93
N SER A 37 5.58 6.43 -5.29
CA SER A 37 4.20 5.99 -5.54
C SER A 37 4.10 5.09 -6.77
N SER A 38 4.82 5.40 -7.85
CA SER A 38 4.87 4.57 -9.05
C SER A 38 5.48 3.19 -8.77
N LEU A 39 6.53 3.13 -7.95
CA LEU A 39 7.17 1.87 -7.55
C LEU A 39 6.21 1.02 -6.72
N LEU A 40 5.48 1.61 -5.76
CA LEU A 40 4.50 0.88 -4.98
C LEU A 40 3.27 0.47 -5.81
N ALA A 41 2.81 1.32 -6.74
CA ALA A 41 1.65 1.05 -7.58
C ALA A 41 1.85 -0.10 -8.58
N ALA A 42 3.11 -0.40 -8.93
CA ALA A 42 3.48 -1.53 -9.78
C ALA A 42 3.40 -2.89 -9.06
N GLU A 43 3.24 -2.88 -7.73
CA GLU A 43 3.24 -4.06 -6.89
C GLU A 43 1.82 -4.45 -6.40
N ASP A 44 1.71 -5.62 -5.77
CA ASP A 44 0.55 -5.93 -4.93
C ASP A 44 0.65 -5.15 -3.61
N ILE A 45 0.04 -3.96 -3.56
CA ILE A 45 0.11 -3.05 -2.41
C ILE A 45 -0.33 -3.73 -1.11
N GLU A 46 -1.37 -4.59 -1.13
CA GLU A 46 -1.80 -5.31 0.09
C GLU A 46 -0.66 -6.17 0.64
N LYS A 47 -0.03 -6.95 -0.24
CA LYS A 47 1.11 -7.79 0.11
C LYS A 47 2.26 -6.95 0.68
N CYS A 48 2.57 -5.82 0.02
CA CYS A 48 3.60 -4.90 0.47
C CYS A 48 3.31 -4.33 1.87
N LEU A 49 2.07 -3.94 2.17
CA LEU A 49 1.68 -3.46 3.51
C LEU A 49 1.79 -4.56 4.56
N ARG A 50 1.36 -5.78 4.24
CA ARG A 50 1.43 -6.95 5.14
C ARG A 50 2.88 -7.29 5.52
N GLU A 51 3.78 -7.21 4.54
CA GLU A 51 5.20 -7.54 4.67
C GLU A 51 6.04 -6.36 5.19
N SER A 52 5.47 -5.14 5.24
CA SER A 52 6.16 -3.94 5.72
C SER A 52 6.67 -4.04 7.15
N SER A 53 7.72 -3.27 7.42
CA SER A 53 8.30 -3.11 8.77
C SER A 53 7.45 -2.21 9.68
N LEU A 54 6.48 -1.47 9.13
CA LEU A 54 5.72 -0.47 9.87
C LEU A 54 4.72 -1.11 10.83
N VAL A 55 4.84 -0.75 12.10
CA VAL A 55 4.05 -1.34 13.18
C VAL A 55 2.61 -0.81 13.17
N THR A 56 2.41 0.48 12.85
CA THR A 56 1.08 1.09 12.92
C THR A 56 0.09 0.46 11.94
N LEU A 57 0.55 -0.01 10.77
CA LEU A 57 -0.26 -0.74 9.79
C LEU A 57 -0.88 -2.04 10.33
N LYS A 58 -0.32 -2.59 11.42
CA LYS A 58 -0.74 -3.84 12.06
C LYS A 58 -1.45 -3.61 13.40
N MET A 59 -1.62 -2.35 13.82
CA MET A 59 -2.19 -1.99 15.11
C MET A 59 -3.71 -1.72 15.04
N SER A 60 -4.38 -2.09 16.13
CA SER A 60 -5.74 -1.65 16.47
C SER A 60 -5.75 -0.35 17.26
N GLU A 61 -6.91 0.31 17.32
CA GLU A 61 -7.12 1.51 18.14
C GLU A 61 -6.77 1.28 19.62
N THR A 62 -7.12 0.11 20.15
CA THR A 62 -6.82 -0.23 21.55
C THR A 62 -5.32 -0.37 21.78
N GLN A 63 -4.59 -1.03 20.86
CA GLN A 63 -3.13 -1.15 20.93
C GLN A 63 -2.45 0.21 20.82
N PHE A 64 -2.94 1.07 19.93
CA PHE A 64 -2.39 2.41 19.74
C PHE A 64 -2.66 3.32 20.94
N ALA A 65 -3.86 3.26 21.52
CA ALA A 65 -4.21 4.01 22.72
C ALA A 65 -3.38 3.60 23.95
N ALA A 66 -2.95 2.33 24.01
CA ALA A 66 -2.10 1.80 25.07
C ALA A 66 -0.62 2.24 24.98
N LEU A 67 -0.19 2.85 23.86
CA LEU A 67 1.17 3.36 23.71
C LEU A 67 1.43 4.56 24.64
N SER A 68 2.71 4.76 24.97
CA SER A 68 3.17 5.98 25.63
C SER A 68 2.84 7.21 24.77
N ARG A 69 2.83 8.41 25.36
CA ARG A 69 2.62 9.66 24.62
C ARG A 69 3.59 9.79 23.44
N SER A 70 4.87 9.51 23.67
CA SER A 70 5.90 9.55 22.63
C SER A 70 5.65 8.52 21.53
N GLY A 71 5.24 7.29 21.88
CA GLY A 71 4.90 6.26 20.90
C GLY A 71 3.69 6.64 20.03
N ARG A 72 2.67 7.27 20.63
CA ARG A 72 1.52 7.79 19.86
C ARG A 72 1.91 8.93 18.93
N THR A 73 2.77 9.85 19.37
CA THR A 73 3.29 10.93 18.51
C THR A 73 4.04 10.37 17.31
N GLN A 74 4.97 9.44 17.53
CA GLN A 74 5.72 8.80 16.45
C GLN A 74 4.79 8.07 15.48
N GLY A 75 3.81 7.31 15.99
CA GLY A 75 2.85 6.63 15.12
C GLY A 75 1.94 7.59 14.35
N GLN A 76 1.59 8.75 14.92
CA GLN A 76 0.87 9.81 14.18
C GLN A 76 1.71 10.38 13.05
N GLU A 77 2.98 10.67 13.28
CA GLU A 77 3.93 11.15 12.27
C GLU A 77 4.10 10.11 11.14
N GLU A 78 4.23 8.83 11.49
CA GLU A 78 4.27 7.73 10.51
C GLU A 78 2.98 7.69 9.67
N MET A 79 1.80 7.73 10.30
CA MET A 79 0.51 7.72 9.60
C MET A 79 0.34 8.93 8.65
N LEU A 80 0.83 10.11 9.03
CA LEU A 80 0.79 11.32 8.18
C LEU A 80 1.57 11.14 6.87
N LEU A 81 2.61 10.31 6.87
CA LEU A 81 3.39 10.00 5.66
C LEU A 81 2.80 8.83 4.88
N VAL A 82 2.40 7.77 5.57
CA VAL A 82 1.95 6.51 4.97
C VAL A 82 0.60 6.64 4.28
N VAL A 83 -0.39 7.27 4.94
CA VAL A 83 -1.77 7.36 4.42
C VAL A 83 -1.84 8.04 3.04
N PRO A 84 -1.31 9.26 2.84
CA PRO A 84 -1.35 9.90 1.53
C PRO A 84 -0.51 9.16 0.49
N PHE A 85 0.60 8.53 0.91
CA PHE A 85 1.46 7.75 0.03
C PHE A 85 0.75 6.51 -0.54
N VAL A 86 0.17 5.67 0.33
CA VAL A 86 -0.60 4.48 -0.07
C VAL A 86 -1.82 4.88 -0.89
N LYS A 87 -2.51 5.98 -0.53
CA LYS A 87 -3.63 6.50 -1.31
C LYS A 87 -3.23 6.81 -2.75
N ARG A 88 -2.10 7.51 -2.94
CA ARG A 88 -1.61 7.87 -4.28
C ARG A 88 -1.28 6.63 -5.10
N ALA A 89 -0.55 5.68 -4.52
CA ALA A 89 -0.18 4.43 -5.21
C ALA A 89 -1.43 3.61 -5.59
N ALA A 90 -2.39 3.47 -4.68
CA ALA A 90 -3.65 2.75 -4.97
C ALA A 90 -4.47 3.45 -6.07
N TYR A 91 -4.47 4.78 -6.12
CA TYR A 91 -5.17 5.52 -7.18
C TYR A 91 -4.49 5.32 -8.54
N GLN A 92 -3.16 5.31 -8.60
CA GLN A 92 -2.41 4.97 -9.83
C GLN A 92 -2.67 3.52 -10.27
N GLN A 93 -2.80 2.58 -9.32
CA GLN A 93 -3.14 1.19 -9.62
C GLN A 93 -4.57 1.08 -10.19
N ILE A 94 -5.53 1.87 -9.70
CA ILE A 94 -6.88 1.99 -10.27
C ILE A 94 -6.85 2.57 -11.69
N GLU A 95 -6.04 3.60 -11.94
CA GLU A 95 -5.87 4.19 -13.28
C GLU A 95 -5.25 3.18 -14.26
N THR A 96 -4.28 2.39 -13.79
CA THR A 96 -3.66 1.31 -14.58
C THR A 96 -4.66 0.20 -14.90
N MET A 97 -5.50 -0.19 -13.93
CA MET A 97 -6.61 -1.13 -14.15
C MET A 97 -7.54 -0.64 -15.26
N GLN A 98 -7.94 0.63 -15.20
CA GLN A 98 -8.83 1.23 -16.20
C GLN A 98 -8.18 1.25 -17.59
N ALA A 99 -6.93 1.68 -17.70
CA ALA A 99 -6.20 1.71 -18.97
C ALA A 99 -6.00 0.30 -19.56
N ALA A 100 -5.75 -0.71 -18.73
CA ALA A 100 -5.68 -2.10 -19.17
C ALA A 100 -7.02 -2.60 -19.73
N GLU A 101 -8.13 -2.22 -19.07
CA GLU A 101 -9.48 -2.57 -19.51
C GLU A 101 -9.85 -1.90 -20.85
N GLU A 102 -9.56 -0.60 -21.00
CA GLU A 102 -9.75 0.15 -22.24
C GLU A 102 -8.91 -0.40 -23.41
N ALA A 103 -7.73 -0.93 -23.11
CA ALA A 103 -6.87 -1.60 -24.09
C ALA A 103 -7.26 -3.06 -24.38
N GLY A 104 -8.39 -3.55 -23.84
CA GLY A 104 -8.85 -4.94 -24.04
C GLY A 104 -8.05 -6.00 -23.27
N ARG A 105 -7.20 -5.61 -22.33
CA ARG A 105 -6.39 -6.51 -21.50
C ARG A 105 -7.16 -6.95 -20.25
N SER A 106 -8.24 -7.71 -20.47
CA SER A 106 -9.18 -8.09 -19.40
C SER A 106 -8.56 -8.88 -18.25
N ALA A 107 -7.55 -9.73 -18.53
CA ALA A 107 -6.88 -10.52 -17.51
C ALA A 107 -6.06 -9.64 -16.54
N GLU A 108 -5.35 -8.65 -17.08
CA GLU A 108 -4.56 -7.69 -16.30
C GLU A 108 -5.48 -6.80 -15.46
N SER A 109 -6.51 -6.20 -16.06
CA SER A 109 -7.50 -5.39 -15.31
C SER A 109 -8.14 -6.20 -14.18
N LYS A 110 -8.54 -7.45 -14.44
CA LYS A 110 -9.12 -8.33 -13.41
C LYS A 110 -8.14 -8.60 -12.26
N GLN A 111 -6.89 -8.93 -12.58
CA GLN A 111 -5.86 -9.16 -11.57
C GLN A 111 -5.66 -7.92 -10.69
N ILE A 112 -5.54 -6.74 -11.31
CA ILE A 112 -5.36 -5.48 -10.58
C ILE A 112 -6.59 -5.17 -9.70
N ARG A 113 -7.81 -5.39 -10.22
CA ARG A 113 -9.05 -5.23 -9.45
C ARG A 113 -9.07 -6.13 -8.21
N GLU A 114 -8.66 -7.38 -8.34
CA GLU A 114 -8.56 -8.32 -7.21
C GLU A 114 -7.54 -7.87 -6.17
N GLN A 115 -6.39 -7.32 -6.59
CA GLN A 115 -5.39 -6.72 -5.69
C GLN A 115 -5.97 -5.54 -4.91
N ILE A 116 -6.64 -4.60 -5.60
CA ILE A 116 -7.28 -3.44 -4.96
C ILE A 116 -8.37 -3.88 -3.99
N GLN A 117 -9.18 -4.90 -4.33
CA GLN A 117 -10.21 -5.40 -3.43
C GLN A 117 -9.62 -6.06 -2.16
N ARG A 118 -8.51 -6.81 -2.29
CA ARG A 118 -7.79 -7.32 -1.11
C ARG A 118 -7.25 -6.18 -0.25
N LEU A 119 -6.71 -5.15 -0.87
CA LEU A 119 -6.22 -3.95 -0.19
C LEU A 119 -7.33 -3.25 0.59
N THR A 120 -8.48 -2.96 -0.05
CA THR A 120 -9.59 -2.26 0.61
C THR A 120 -10.15 -3.08 1.77
N ASN A 121 -10.36 -4.39 1.57
CA ASN A 121 -10.81 -5.30 2.63
C ASN A 121 -9.85 -5.32 3.82
N THR A 122 -8.55 -5.38 3.54
CA THR A 122 -7.51 -5.38 4.58
C THR A 122 -7.52 -4.06 5.35
N LEU A 123 -7.56 -2.92 4.66
CA LEU A 123 -7.54 -1.60 5.29
C LEU A 123 -8.81 -1.31 6.10
N GLN A 124 -9.96 -1.82 5.66
CA GLN A 124 -11.26 -1.65 6.31
C GLN A 124 -11.51 -2.63 7.48
N ASP A 125 -10.55 -3.51 7.79
CA ASP A 125 -10.65 -4.38 8.96
C ASP A 125 -10.88 -3.53 10.22
N LYS A 126 -11.92 -3.88 11.00
CA LYS A 126 -12.30 -3.20 12.24
C LYS A 126 -11.21 -3.24 13.31
N ASN A 127 -10.25 -4.15 13.19
CA ASN A 127 -9.08 -4.28 14.06
C ASN A 127 -7.91 -3.39 13.63
N LYS A 128 -8.05 -2.54 12.61
CA LYS A 128 -7.05 -1.52 12.25
C LYS A 128 -7.39 -0.15 12.81
N LEU A 129 -6.40 0.75 12.84
CA LEU A 129 -6.63 2.16 13.12
C LEU A 129 -7.65 2.78 12.17
N LEU A 130 -8.50 3.65 12.70
CA LEU A 130 -9.61 4.30 12.00
C LEU A 130 -9.13 5.05 10.77
N VAL A 131 -7.94 5.67 10.82
CA VAL A 131 -7.37 6.37 9.67
C VAL A 131 -7.09 5.42 8.49
N TYR A 132 -6.69 4.17 8.75
CA TYR A 132 -6.52 3.16 7.71
C TYR A 132 -7.85 2.63 7.20
N GLN A 133 -8.87 2.50 8.07
CA GLN A 133 -10.23 2.17 7.63
C GLN A 133 -10.81 3.24 6.70
N GLN A 134 -10.58 4.51 7.03
CA GLN A 134 -10.95 5.65 6.19
C GLN A 134 -10.19 5.66 4.87
N LEU A 135 -8.89 5.34 4.88
CA LEU A 135 -8.09 5.16 3.67
C LEU A 135 -8.69 4.08 2.77
N GLY A 136 -8.97 2.89 3.32
CA GLY A 136 -9.59 1.79 2.58
C GLY A 136 -10.93 2.17 1.97
N SER A 137 -11.75 2.92 2.71
CA SER A 137 -13.03 3.44 2.23
C SER A 137 -12.87 4.48 1.11
N GLY A 138 -11.86 5.34 1.19
CA GLY A 138 -11.54 6.30 0.13
C GLY A 138 -11.09 5.60 -1.17
N ILE A 139 -10.27 4.55 -1.05
CA ILE A 139 -9.82 3.74 -2.19
C ILE A 139 -11.01 3.00 -2.82
N GLN A 140 -11.84 2.34 -2.01
CA GLN A 140 -13.05 1.65 -2.50
C GLN A 140 -13.97 2.61 -3.26
N LYS A 141 -14.20 3.82 -2.72
CA LYS A 141 -15.02 4.83 -3.40
C LYS A 141 -14.46 5.22 -4.78
N LYS A 142 -13.14 5.36 -4.91
CA LYS A 142 -12.50 5.64 -6.22
C LYS A 142 -12.64 4.46 -7.18
N LEU A 143 -12.50 3.22 -6.70
CA LEU A 143 -12.70 2.02 -7.50
C LEU A 143 -14.15 1.91 -8.01
N ASP A 144 -15.12 2.16 -7.14
CA ASP A 144 -16.54 2.13 -7.50
C ASP A 144 -16.88 3.21 -8.54
N GLN A 145 -16.32 4.41 -8.40
CA GLN A 145 -16.50 5.51 -9.35
C GLN A 145 -16.05 5.14 -10.77
N VAL A 146 -14.83 4.59 -10.92
CA VAL A 146 -14.33 4.23 -12.26
C VAL A 146 -15.08 3.05 -12.86
N THR A 147 -15.60 2.16 -12.02
CA THR A 147 -16.39 1.00 -12.47
C THR A 147 -17.81 1.40 -12.88
N ALA A 148 -18.43 2.35 -12.16
CA ALA A 148 -19.79 2.81 -12.40
C ALA A 148 -19.91 3.71 -13.64
N THR A 149 -18.95 4.63 -13.87
CA THR A 149 -18.93 5.48 -15.08
C THR A 149 -18.99 4.63 -16.36
N LYS A 150 -18.30 3.49 -16.36
CA LYS A 150 -18.31 2.58 -17.50
C LYS A 150 -19.67 1.93 -17.76
N THR A 151 -20.41 1.56 -16.72
CA THR A 151 -21.76 0.98 -16.89
C THR A 151 -22.73 1.99 -17.52
N ALA A 152 -22.56 3.28 -17.23
CA ALA A 152 -23.35 4.34 -17.85
C ALA A 152 -23.00 4.51 -19.35
N ASP A 153 -21.71 4.58 -19.70
CA ASP A 153 -21.25 4.74 -21.08
C ASP A 153 -21.65 3.56 -21.99
N GLU A 154 -21.62 2.32 -21.49
CA GLU A 154 -22.08 1.13 -22.23
C GLU A 154 -23.61 1.10 -22.44
N THR A 155 -24.38 1.76 -21.56
CA THR A 155 -25.83 1.80 -21.65
C THR A 155 -26.29 2.85 -22.67
N ASP A 156 -25.65 4.01 -22.70
CA ASP A 156 -25.96 5.06 -23.68
C ASP A 156 -25.57 4.65 -25.12
N SER A 157 -24.44 3.95 -25.30
CA SER A 157 -24.02 3.47 -26.63
C SER A 157 -24.99 2.44 -27.24
N LYS A 158 -25.73 1.69 -26.42
CA LYS A 158 -26.73 0.71 -26.89
C LYS A 158 -28.12 1.31 -27.18
N MET A 159 -28.40 2.53 -26.77
CA MET A 159 -29.69 3.19 -27.02
C MET A 159 -29.69 4.03 -28.31
N THR A 160 -28.54 4.18 -28.98
CA THR A 160 -28.38 4.99 -30.20
C THR A 160 -28.25 4.18 -31.49
N ASP A 161 -28.39 2.86 -31.46
CA ASP A 161 -28.43 1.97 -32.64
C ASP A 161 -29.87 1.51 -32.98
#